data_AF-A0A2T4YEE9-F1
#
_entry.id   AF-A0A2T4YEE9-F1
#
_cell.length_a   1.000
_cell.length_b   1.000
_cell.length_c   1.000
_cell.angle_alpha   90.00
_cell.angle_beta   90.00
_cell.angle_gamma   90.00
#
_symmetry.space_group_name_H-M   'P 1'
#
loop_
_entity.id
_entity.type
_entity.pdbx_description
1 polymer ?
#
loop_
_entity_poly.entity_id
_entity_poly.type
_entity_poly.pdbx_seq_one_letter_code
_entity_poly.pdbx_strand_id
1 'polypeptide(L)' 'MSDSASREQVGERAAAGSAILLLQLAASQAEIGPFARRERETPQAAARLYRAAATRVRIGGLMRA' A
#
# COMPACT_ATOMS: atom_id res chain seq x y z
N MET A 1 -10.27 28.06 -35.05
CA MET A 1 -9.76 26.67 -34.89
C MET A 1 -8.80 26.51 -33.69
N SER A 2 -8.84 27.39 -32.67
CA SER A 2 -7.86 27.36 -31.55
C SER A 2 -8.38 26.73 -30.25
N ASP A 3 -9.69 26.54 -30.09
CA ASP A 3 -10.26 25.96 -28.85
C ASP A 3 -10.13 24.44 -28.75
N SER A 4 -10.02 23.74 -29.89
CA SER A 4 -9.88 22.28 -29.92
C SER A 4 -8.52 21.83 -29.38
N ALA A 5 -7.44 22.48 -29.82
CA ALA A 5 -6.07 22.17 -29.36
C ALA A 5 -5.89 22.42 -27.86
N SER A 6 -6.53 23.46 -27.32
CA SER A 6 -6.51 23.76 -25.89
C SER A 6 -7.23 22.69 -25.06
N ARG A 7 -8.36 22.16 -25.54
CA ARG A 7 -9.09 21.06 -24.87
C ARG A 7 -8.32 19.74 -24.90
N GLU A 8 -7.65 19.43 -26.01
CA GLU A 8 -6.81 18.24 -26.14
C GLU A 8 -5.64 18.28 -25.14
N GLN A 9 -4.93 19.40 -25.02
CA GLN A 9 -3.85 19.55 -24.02
C GLN A 9 -4.34 19.43 -22.57
N VAL A 10 -5.55 19.93 -22.27
CA VAL A 10 -6.15 19.77 -20.92
C VAL A 10 -6.50 18.31 -20.66
N GLY A 11 -7.05 17.60 -21.64
CA GLY A 11 -7.37 16.18 -21.55
C GLY A 11 -6.13 15.29 -21.38
N GLU A 12 -5.07 15.56 -22.15
CA GLU A 12 -3.79 14.85 -22.04
C GLU A 12 -3.14 15.05 -20.67
N ARG A 13 -3.18 16.27 -20.13
CA ARG A 13 -2.61 16.57 -18.81
C ARG A 13 -3.39 15.91 -17.68
N ALA A 14 -4.72 15.84 -17.80
CA ALA A 14 -5.57 15.09 -16.87
C ALA A 14 -5.29 13.57 -16.95
N ALA A 15 -5.19 13.01 -18.15
CA ALA A 15 -4.88 11.61 -18.37
C ALA A 15 -3.48 11.23 -17.84
N ALA A 16 -2.48 12.08 -18.06
CA ALA A 16 -1.13 11.91 -17.50
C ALA A 16 -1.14 11.93 -15.96
N GLY A 17 -1.92 12.82 -15.35
CA GLY A 17 -2.12 12.86 -13.90
C GLY A 17 -2.71 11.56 -13.36
N SER A 18 -3.77 11.04 -14.00
CA SER A 18 -4.35 9.75 -13.64
C SER A 18 -3.39 8.58 -13.82
N ALA A 19 -2.60 8.57 -14.90
CA ALA A 19 -1.60 7.53 -15.14
C ALA A 19 -0.52 7.48 -14.03
N ILE A 20 -0.06 8.65 -13.57
CA ILE A 20 0.90 8.73 -12.46
C ILE A 20 0.30 8.17 -11.17
N LEU A 21 -0.96 8.50 -10.84
CA LEU A 21 -1.64 7.96 -9.66
C LEU A 21 -1.78 6.44 -9.72
N LEU A 22 -2.13 5.90 -10.89
CA LEU A 22 -2.24 4.46 -11.10
C LEU A 22 -0.88 3.76 -10.95
N LEU A 23 0.19 4.35 -11.47
CA LEU A 23 1.54 3.83 -11.31
C LEU A 23 1.98 3.83 -9.85
N GLN A 24 1.68 4.89 -9.10
CA GLN A 24 1.97 4.97 -7.66
C GLN A 24 1.18 3.92 -6.87
N LEU A 25 -0.09 3.74 -7.20
CA LEU A 25 -0.93 2.71 -6.58
C LEU A 25 -0.37 1.31 -6.85
N ALA A 26 -0.04 1.00 -8.10
CA ALA A 26 0.55 -0.27 -8.48
C ALA A 26 1.89 -0.52 -7.77
N ALA A 27 2.75 0.50 -7.69
CA ALA A 27 4.01 0.43 -6.96
C ALA A 27 3.80 0.19 -5.46
N SER A 28 2.77 0.78 -4.85
CA SER A 28 2.42 0.54 -3.45
C SER A 28 1.92 -0.89 -3.21
N GLN A 29 1.08 -1.42 -4.10
CA GLN A 29 0.59 -2.80 -4.04
C GLN A 29 1.70 -3.83 -4.26
N ALA A 30 2.68 -3.51 -5.11
CA ALA A 30 3.85 -4.34 -5.35
C ALA A 30 4.95 -4.17 -4.28
N GLU A 31 4.76 -3.26 -3.32
CA GLU A 31 5.76 -2.90 -2.31
C GLU A 31 7.11 -2.46 -2.88
N ILE A 32 7.09 -1.72 -4.00
CA ILE A 32 8.30 -1.26 -4.70
C ILE A 32 8.52 0.24 -4.47
N GLY A 33 9.76 0.59 -4.10
CA GLY A 33 10.24 1.96 -4.07
C GLY A 33 9.63 2.81 -2.94
N PRO A 34 9.51 4.14 -3.10
CA PRO A 34 9.12 5.04 -2.01
C PRO A 34 7.67 4.85 -1.52
N PHE A 35 6.82 4.17 -2.28
CA PHE A 35 5.42 3.87 -1.95
C PHE A 35 5.23 2.48 -1.32
N ALA A 36 6.31 1.70 -1.24
CA ALA A 36 6.32 0.46 -0.50
C ALA A 36 5.90 0.72 0.95
N ARG A 37 5.06 -0.15 1.49
CA ARG A 37 4.77 -0.13 2.92
C ARG A 37 6.09 -0.40 3.63
N ARG A 38 6.66 0.64 4.24
CA ARG A 38 7.74 0.44 5.19
C ARG A 38 7.11 -0.26 6.38
N GLU A 39 7.34 -1.56 6.51
CA GLU A 39 7.15 -2.31 7.75
C GLU A 39 8.13 -1.80 8.83
N ARG A 40 8.18 -0.49 9.06
CA ARG A 40 8.42 -0.02 10.41
C ARG A 40 7.16 -0.42 11.14
N GLU A 41 7.11 -1.67 11.60
CA GLU A 41 6.11 -2.09 12.57
C GLU A 41 6.06 -0.96 13.60
N THR A 42 4.96 -0.23 13.62
CA THR A 42 4.73 0.64 14.75
C THR A 42 4.84 -0.26 15.97
N PRO A 43 5.44 0.18 17.09
CA PRO A 43 5.61 -0.68 18.26
C PRO A 43 4.32 -1.42 18.66
N GLN A 44 3.17 -0.83 18.37
CA GLN A 44 1.83 -1.39 18.51
C GLN A 44 1.56 -2.57 17.56
N ALA A 45 1.93 -2.48 16.28
CA ALA A 45 1.82 -3.56 15.30
C ALA A 45 2.73 -4.75 15.68
N ALA A 46 4.00 -4.47 16.05
CA ALA A 46 4.93 -5.48 16.55
C ALA A 46 4.37 -6.19 17.79
N ALA A 47 3.91 -5.43 18.77
CA ALA A 47 3.32 -5.97 19.99
C ALA A 47 2.05 -6.80 19.75
N ARG A 48 1.28 -6.49 18.69
CA ARG A 48 0.12 -7.31 18.30
C ARG A 48 0.57 -8.67 17.76
N LEU A 49 1.61 -8.71 16.95
CA LEU A 49 2.16 -9.95 16.39
C LEU A 49 2.78 -10.84 17.48
N TYR A 50 3.55 -10.27 18.41
CA TYR A 50 4.07 -11.03 19.57
C TYR A 50 2.94 -11.58 20.45
N ARG A 51 1.88 -10.80 20.72
CA ARG A 51 0.72 -11.28 21.49
C ARG A 51 -0.03 -12.40 20.78
N ALA A 52 -0.19 -12.31 19.46
CA ALA A 52 -0.81 -13.36 18.66
C ALA A 52 0.03 -14.65 18.68
N ALA A 53 1.35 -14.54 18.54
CA ALA A 53 2.28 -15.67 18.65
C ALA A 53 2.22 -16.33 20.04
N ALA A 54 2.28 -15.53 21.12
CA ALA A 54 2.18 -16.04 22.49
C ALA A 54 0.86 -16.76 22.76
N THR A 55 -0.26 -16.22 22.25
CA THR A 55 -1.58 -16.86 22.38
C THR A 55 -1.63 -18.20 21.65
N ARG A 56 -1.05 -18.29 20.45
CA ARG A 56 -0.97 -19.56 19.70
C ARG A 56 -0.13 -20.60 20.42
N VAL A 57 1.01 -20.23 20.99
CA VAL A 57 1.83 -21.14 21.80
C VAL A 57 1.06 -21.63 23.03
N ARG A 58 0.33 -20.74 23.72
CA ARG A 58 -0.49 -21.10 24.88
C ARG A 58 -1.59 -22.12 24.52
N ILE A 59 -2.30 -21.88 23.42
CA ILE A 59 -3.38 -22.77 22.96
C ILE A 59 -2.81 -24.11 22.47
N GLY A 60 -1.71 -24.08 21.70
CA GLY A 60 -1.03 -25.30 21.26
C GLY A 60 -0.44 -26.13 22.40
N GLY A 61 0.03 -25.47 23.48
CA GLY A 61 0.47 -26.13 24.71
C GLY A 61 -0.68 -26.78 25.49
N LEU A 62 -1.85 -26.13 25.54
CA LEU A 62 -3.07 -26.69 26.15
C LEU A 62 -3.63 -27.90 25.38
N MET A 63 -3.42 -27.98 24.06
CA MET A 63 -3.83 -29.16 23.28
C MET A 63 -2.83 -30.32 23.37
N ARG A 64 -1.63 -30.11 23.92
CA ARG A 64 -0.58 -31.13 24.06
C ARG A 64 -0.38 -31.66 25.49
N ALA A 65 -1.05 -31.07 26.48
CA ALA A 65 -1.07 -31.53 27.87
C ALA A 65 -2.33 -32.38 28.12
#